data_AF-A0A2U3PGH2-F1
#
_entry.id   AF-A0A2U3PGH2-F1
#
_cell.length_a   1.000
_cell.length_b   1.000
_cell.length_c   1.000
_cell.angle_alpha   90.00
_cell.angle_beta   90.00
_cell.angle_gamma   90.00
#
_symmetry.space_group_name_H-M   'P 1'
#
loop_
_entity.id
_entity.type
_entity.pdbx_description
1 polymer ?
#
loop_
_entity_poly.entity_id
_entity_poly.type
_entity_poly.pdbx_seq_one_letter_code
_entity_poly.pdbx_strand_id
1 'polypeptide(L)' 'MRALPERQRAQSVLTVFDVYREPMPAVAGSPVPGAQFQTAVEHSGRTIPHVTRELIGKYLADLNGLGVLSK' A
#
# COMPACT_ATOMS: atom_id res chain seq x y z
N MET A 1 11.24 -23.99 0.53
CA MET A 1 11.35 -22.52 0.60
C MET A 1 11.87 -22.15 1.98
N ARG A 2 13.02 -21.47 2.08
CA ARG A 2 13.54 -21.07 3.40
C ARG A 2 12.52 -20.15 4.06
N ALA A 3 12.10 -20.47 5.28
CA ALA A 3 11.22 -19.60 6.04
C ALA A 3 11.90 -18.24 6.24
N LEU A 4 11.14 -17.15 6.10
CA LEU A 4 11.63 -15.80 6.38
C LEU A 4 12.30 -15.77 7.78
N PRO A 5 13.36 -14.95 7.98
CA PRO A 5 13.89 -14.68 9.31
C PRO A 5 12.77 -14.24 10.25
N GLU A 6 12.85 -14.60 11.54
CA GLU A 6 11.79 -14.38 12.54
C GLU A 6 11.23 -12.95 12.51
N ARG A 7 12.14 -11.97 12.55
CA ARG A 7 11.81 -10.54 12.53
C ARG A 7 11.02 -10.15 11.28
N GLN A 8 11.40 -10.68 10.11
CA GLN A 8 10.71 -10.37 8.85
C GLN A 8 9.36 -11.05 8.78
N ARG A 9 9.27 -12.29 9.26
CA ARG A 9 8.02 -13.04 9.31
C ARG A 9 7.00 -12.35 10.20
N ALA A 10 7.41 -11.89 11.38
CA ALA A 10 6.57 -11.15 12.32
C ALA A 10 6.05 -9.82 11.75
N GLN A 11 6.76 -9.23 10.79
CA GLN A 11 6.40 -7.97 10.14
C GLN A 11 5.86 -8.16 8.71
N SER A 12 5.53 -9.40 8.34
CA SER A 12 4.98 -9.74 7.03
C SER A 12 3.47 -9.96 7.09
N VAL A 13 2.83 -9.94 5.92
CA VAL A 13 1.40 -10.28 5.78
C VAL A 13 1.09 -11.77 6.00
N LEU A 14 2.09 -12.61 6.32
CA LEU A 14 1.87 -14.05 6.57
C LEU A 14 0.89 -14.31 7.72
N THR A 15 0.79 -13.40 8.68
CA THR A 15 -0.18 -13.49 9.79
C THR A 15 -1.63 -13.28 9.35
N VAL A 16 -1.86 -12.69 8.18
CA VAL A 16 -3.18 -12.39 7.60
C VAL A 16 -3.30 -12.95 6.18
N PHE A 17 -2.56 -14.02 5.89
CA PHE A 17 -2.42 -14.54 4.52
C PHE A 17 -3.75 -14.97 3.90
N ASP A 18 -4.72 -15.39 4.72
CA ASP A 18 -6.06 -15.78 4.28
C ASP A 18 -6.79 -14.67 3.50
N VAL A 19 -6.49 -13.39 3.75
CA VAL A 19 -7.08 -12.25 3.01
C VAL A 19 -6.65 -12.25 1.53
N TYR A 20 -5.52 -12.86 1.21
CA TYR A 20 -4.96 -12.94 -0.14
C TYR A 20 -5.23 -14.28 -0.83
N ARG A 21 -6.05 -15.15 -0.24
CA ARG A 21 -6.32 -16.50 -0.76
C ARG A 21 -6.99 -16.49 -2.13
N GLU A 22 -7.89 -15.53 -2.34
CA GLU A 22 -8.62 -15.34 -3.59
C GLU A 22 -8.24 -13.99 -4.23
N PRO A 23 -8.21 -13.90 -5.58
CA PRO A 23 -7.96 -12.64 -6.26
C PRO A 23 -9.01 -11.58 -5.93
N MET A 24 -8.56 -10.34 -5.71
CA MET A 24 -9.49 -9.22 -5.54
C MET A 24 -10.03 -8.76 -6.91
N PRO A 25 -11.34 -8.52 -7.05
CA PRO A 25 -11.91 -7.95 -8.27
C PRO A 25 -11.30 -6.58 -8.58
N ALA A 26 -10.99 -6.32 -9.85
CA ALA A 26 -10.54 -5.01 -10.28
C ALA A 26 -11.68 -3.99 -10.17
N VAL A 27 -11.42 -2.85 -9.54
CA VAL A 27 -12.37 -1.75 -9.41
C VAL A 27 -11.86 -0.56 -10.22
N ALA A 28 -12.68 -0.07 -11.15
CA ALA A 28 -12.40 1.16 -11.86
C ALA A 28 -12.75 2.37 -10.95
N GLY A 29 -11.74 2.95 -10.30
CA GLY A 29 -11.92 4.06 -9.38
C GLY A 29 -12.14 3.61 -7.94
N SER A 30 -13.11 4.21 -7.26
CA SER A 30 -13.40 3.94 -5.85
C SER A 30 -14.81 3.32 -5.71
N PRO A 31 -14.98 2.26 -4.91
CA PRO A 31 -16.30 1.74 -4.56
C PRO A 31 -17.05 2.67 -3.58
N VAL A 32 -16.33 3.62 -2.95
CA VAL A 32 -16.87 4.59 -2.01
C VAL A 32 -17.05 5.95 -2.72
N PRO A 33 -18.22 6.61 -2.59
CA PRO A 33 -18.44 7.94 -3.16
C PRO A 33 -17.43 8.97 -2.62
N GLY A 34 -16.72 9.64 -3.54
CA GLY A 34 -15.69 10.64 -3.21
C GLY A 34 -15.99 12.07 -3.68
N ALA A 35 -17.13 12.30 -4.34
CA ALA A 35 -17.39 13.55 -5.08
C ALA A 35 -17.33 14.81 -4.18
N GLN A 36 -17.95 14.79 -3.00
CA GLN A 36 -17.93 15.95 -2.10
C GLN A 36 -16.51 16.31 -1.65
N PHE A 37 -15.70 15.29 -1.34
CA PHE A 37 -14.30 15.48 -0.97
C PHE A 37 -13.48 16.01 -2.14
N GLN A 38 -13.66 15.44 -3.33
CA GLN A 38 -13.02 15.90 -4.55
C GLN A 38 -13.33 17.38 -4.81
N THR A 39 -14.61 17.77 -4.75
CA THR A 39 -15.03 19.16 -4.89
C THR A 39 -14.35 20.06 -3.87
N ALA A 40 -14.29 19.68 -2.59
CA ALA A 40 -13.63 20.50 -1.57
C ALA A 40 -12.13 20.68 -1.83
N VAL A 41 -11.44 19.65 -2.31
CA VAL A 41 -10.02 19.71 -2.69
C VAL A 41 -9.82 20.65 -3.89
N GLU A 42 -10.66 20.55 -4.91
CA GLU A 42 -10.61 21.42 -6.09
C GLU A 42 -10.85 22.89 -5.72
N HIS A 43 -11.82 23.17 -4.83
CA HIS A 43 -12.08 24.53 -4.32
C HIS A 43 -10.89 25.11 -3.53
N SER A 44 -10.05 24.25 -2.95
CA SER A 44 -8.81 24.68 -2.29
C SER A 44 -7.66 24.98 -3.26
N GLY A 45 -7.89 24.88 -4.58
CA GLY A 45 -6.85 25.05 -5.61
C GLY A 45 -5.88 23.87 -5.70
N ARG A 46 -6.31 22.68 -5.27
CA ARG A 46 -5.51 21.45 -5.25
C ARG A 46 -6.22 20.34 -6.03
N THR A 47 -5.52 19.25 -6.28
CA THR A 47 -6.07 18.04 -6.88
C THR A 47 -5.78 16.82 -6.00
N ILE A 48 -6.63 15.80 -6.06
CA ILE A 48 -6.36 14.52 -5.39
C ILE A 48 -5.20 13.85 -6.14
N PRO A 49 -4.08 13.52 -5.47
CA PRO A 49 -2.93 12.92 -6.13
C PRO A 49 -3.19 11.45 -6.48
N HIS A 50 -2.55 11.00 -7.55
CA HIS A 50 -2.44 9.57 -7.86
C HIS A 50 -1.27 8.94 -7.11
N VAL A 51 -1.34 7.62 -6.91
CA VAL A 51 -0.19 6.83 -6.45
C VAL A 51 0.88 6.84 -7.53
N THR A 52 2.11 7.17 -7.16
CA THR A 52 3.24 7.24 -8.08
C THR A 52 4.28 6.16 -7.79
N ARG A 53 5.20 5.94 -8.73
CA ARG A 53 6.32 5.02 -8.55
C ARG A 53 7.23 5.45 -7.40
N GLU A 54 7.41 6.75 -7.21
CA GLU A 54 8.25 7.32 -6.16
C GLU A 54 7.70 6.95 -4.78
N LEU A 55 6.37 6.96 -4.61
CA LEU A 55 5.74 6.52 -3.37
C LEU A 55 6.04 5.04 -3.07
N ILE A 56 5.96 4.17 -4.08
CA ILE A 56 6.32 2.75 -3.92
C ILE A 56 7.80 2.61 -3.55
N GLY A 57 8.69 3.35 -4.23
CA GLY A 57 10.12 3.37 -3.96
C GLY A 57 10.47 3.84 -2.55
N LYS A 58 9.73 4.82 -2.03
CA LYS A 58 9.87 5.30 -0.64
C LYS A 58 9.65 4.17 0.36
N TYR A 59 8.62 3.35 0.19
CA TYR A 59 8.39 2.22 1.10
C TYR A 59 9.55 1.21 1.09
N LEU A 60 10.12 0.92 -0.09
CA LEU A 60 11.30 0.05 -0.17
C LEU A 60 12.50 0.65 0.55
N ALA A 61 12.78 1.93 0.34
CA ALA A 61 13.88 2.63 1.00
C ALA A 61 13.72 2.62 2.52
N ASP A 62 12.52 2.89 3.03
CA ASP A 62 12.21 2.90 4.45
C ASP A 62 12.32 1.51 5.08
N LEU A 63 11.75 0.48 4.43
CA LEU A 63 11.83 -0.90 4.93
C LEU A 63 13.29 -1.40 4.96
N ASN A 64 14.12 -0.98 4.00
CA ASN A 64 15.56 -1.23 4.04
C ASN A 64 16.24 -0.46 5.20
N GLY A 65 15.91 0.82 5.39
CA GLY A 65 16.44 1.65 6.48
C GLY A 65 16.08 1.13 7.87
N LEU A 66 14.90 0.51 8.02
CA LEU A 66 14.46 -0.15 9.26
C LEU A 66 15.09 -1.53 9.47
N GLY A 67 15.80 -2.07 8.47
CA GLY A 67 16.43 -3.38 8.50
C GLY A 67 15.44 -4.54 8.55
N VAL A 68 14.26 -4.37 7.92
CA VAL A 68 13.20 -5.39 7.88
C VAL A 68 13.10 -6.10 6.54
N LEU A 69 13.95 -5.74 5.58
CA LEU A 69 14.18 -6.48 4.34
C LEU A 69 15.42 -7.37 4.47
N SER A 70 15.38 -8.54 3.84
CA SER A 70 16.60 -9.34 3.64
C SER A 70 17.46 -8.68 2.56
N LYS A 71 18.78 -8.74 2.73
CA LYS A 71 19.72 -8.50 1.63
C LYS A 71 19.80 -9.73 0.73
#